data_AF-A0A385YUA6-F1
#
_entry.id   AF-A0A385YUA6-F1
#
_cell.length_a   1.000
_cell.length_b   1.000
_cell.length_c   1.000
_cell.angle_alpha   90.00
_cell.angle_beta   90.00
_cell.angle_gamma   90.00
#
_symmetry.space_group_name_H-M   'P 1'
#
loop_
_entity.id
_entity.type
_entity.pdbx_description
1 polymer ?
#
loop_
_entity_poly.entity_id
_entity_poly.type
_entity_poly.pdbx_seq_one_letter_code
_entity_poly.pdbx_strand_id
1 'polypeptide(L)' 'MFAPKENSLENKKSHVIDDLVENGVFKVEGKQLYELSLFELMKETIDKDSSNMK' A
#
# COMPACT_ATOMS: atom_id res chain seq x y z
N MET A 1 -1.22 23.87 -18.43
CA MET A 1 -0.98 23.58 -17.00
C MET A 1 -0.59 22.12 -16.91
N PHE A 2 0.66 21.80 -16.60
CA PHE A 2 1.09 20.42 -16.39
C PHE A 2 0.68 20.03 -14.98
N ALA A 3 -0.31 19.15 -14.85
CA ALA A 3 -0.68 18.60 -13.56
C ALA A 3 0.53 17.83 -12.99
N PRO A 4 0.88 18.02 -11.70
CA PRO A 4 2.05 17.36 -11.11
C PRO A 4 1.76 15.85 -11.07
N LYS A 5 2.47 15.11 -11.93
CA LYS A 5 2.34 13.64 -12.04
C LYS A 5 2.81 12.92 -10.76
N GLU A 6 3.46 13.64 -9.85
CA GLU A 6 3.95 13.17 -8.56
C GLU A 6 2.82 12.91 -7.53
N ASN A 7 1.72 13.67 -7.58
CA ASN A 7 0.61 13.49 -6.64
C ASN A 7 -0.06 12.12 -6.76
N SER A 8 -0.07 11.51 -7.95
CA SER A 8 -0.75 10.23 -8.14
C SER A 8 -0.05 9.07 -7.43
N LEU A 9 1.28 9.10 -7.31
CA LEU A 9 2.02 8.02 -6.65
C LEU A 9 1.98 8.17 -5.13
N GLU A 10 2.13 9.39 -4.64
CA GLU A 10 2.12 9.68 -3.20
C GLU A 10 0.71 9.48 -2.59
N ASN A 11 -0.34 9.90 -3.32
CA ASN A 11 -1.71 9.58 -2.94
C ASN A 11 -1.96 8.08 -2.92
N LYS A 12 -1.44 7.34 -3.92
CA LYS A 12 -1.63 5.88 -4.00
C LYS A 12 -0.91 5.15 -2.88
N LYS A 13 0.25 5.64 -2.45
CA LYS A 13 0.95 5.13 -1.27
C LYS A 13 0.14 5.35 0.01
N SER A 14 -0.38 6.55 0.22
CA SER A 14 -1.21 6.83 1.41
C SER A 14 -2.45 5.94 1.44
N HIS A 15 -3.16 5.80 0.31
CA HIS A 15 -4.31 4.91 0.22
C HIS A 15 -3.98 3.45 0.59
N VAL A 16 -2.87 2.90 0.08
CA VAL A 16 -2.49 1.52 0.42
C VAL A 16 -2.10 1.38 1.89
N ILE A 17 -1.45 2.39 2.48
CA ILE A 17 -1.13 2.38 3.91
C ILE A 17 -2.41 2.42 4.75
N ASP A 18 -3.36 3.29 4.41
CA ASP A 18 -4.64 3.37 5.11
C ASP A 18 -5.38 2.03 5.04
N ASP A 19 -5.50 1.42 3.86
CA ASP A 19 -6.10 0.08 3.69
C ASP A 19 -5.42 -0.97 4.58
N LEU A 20 -4.08 -1.00 4.60
CA LEU A 20 -3.33 -1.96 5.44
C LEU A 20 -3.57 -1.70 6.93
N VAL A 21 -3.59 -0.44 7.37
CA VAL A 21 -3.86 -0.05 8.76
C VAL A 21 -5.29 -0.40 9.18
N GLU A 22 -6.29 -0.13 8.33
CA GLU A 22 -7.68 -0.51 8.56
C GLU A 22 -7.85 -2.03 8.67
N ASN A 23 -7.02 -2.78 7.94
CA ASN A 23 -6.92 -4.24 8.03
C ASN A 23 -6.12 -4.73 9.26
N GLY A 24 -5.65 -3.84 10.13
CA GLY A 24 -4.84 -4.18 11.31
C GLY A 24 -3.38 -4.55 11.01
N VAL A 25 -2.90 -4.28 9.79
CA VAL A 25 -1.52 -4.50 9.37
C VAL A 25 -0.75 -3.20 9.58
N PHE A 26 0.23 -3.22 10.49
CA PHE A 26 1.09 -2.05 10.76
C PHE A 26 2.55 -2.30 10.34
N LYS A 27 2.89 -3.56 10.09
CA LYS A 27 4.22 -4.03 9.71
C LYS A 27 4.12 -5.10 8.64
N VAL A 28 5.01 -5.04 7.67
CA VAL A 28 5.20 -6.07 6.65
C VAL A 28 6.67 -6.48 6.71
N GLU A 29 6.93 -7.78 6.79
CA GLU A 29 8.30 -8.32 6.87
C GLU A 29 9.15 -7.70 8.00
N GLY A 30 8.52 -7.31 9.11
CA GLY A 30 9.18 -6.70 10.26
C GLY A 30 9.47 -5.19 10.13
N LYS A 31 9.17 -4.56 8.99
CA LYS A 31 9.31 -3.11 8.76
C LYS A 31 7.96 -2.41 8.87
N GLN A 32 7.95 -1.15 9.30
CA GLN A 32 6.71 -0.36 9.36
C GLN A 32 6.24 0.05 7.96
N LEU A 33 4.93 0.20 7.75
CA LEU A 33 4.37 0.57 6.45
C LEU A 33 4.96 1.86 5.86
N TYR A 34 5.22 2.86 6.71
CA TYR A 34 5.80 4.13 6.29
C TYR A 34 7.28 4.00 5.85
N GLU A 35 7.98 2.97 6.33
CA GLU A 35 9.36 2.66 5.94
C GLU A 35 9.44 1.90 4.61
N LEU A 36 8.31 1.36 4.13
CA LEU A 36 8.22 0.58 2.91
C LEU A 36 7.99 1.46 1.69
N SER A 37 8.44 0.95 0.54
CA SER A 37 8.15 1.56 -0.76
C SER A 37 6.75 1.19 -1.25
N LEU A 38 6.17 2.02 -2.13
CA LEU A 38 4.86 1.74 -2.73
C LEU A 38 4.77 0.34 -3.35
N PHE A 39 5.84 -0.13 -3.98
CA PHE A 39 5.91 -1.45 -4.59
C PHE A 39 5.81 -2.58 -3.56
N GLU A 40 6.52 -2.46 -2.43
CA GLU A 40 6.45 -3.44 -1.33
C GLU A 40 5.06 -3.47 -0.70
N LEU A 41 4.46 -2.30 -0.48
CA LEU A 41 3.10 -2.16 0.03
C LEU A 41 2.07 -2.77 -0.94
N MET A 42 2.20 -2.49 -2.25
CA MET A 42 1.32 -3.03 -3.28
C MET A 42 1.37 -4.56 -3.35
N LYS A 43 2.56 -5.14 -3.21
CA LYS A 43 2.76 -6.60 -3.23
C LYS A 43 1.92 -7.30 -2.17
N GLU A 44 1.84 -6.76 -0.95
CA GLU A 44 0.98 -7.32 0.10
C GLU A 44 -0.51 -7.20 -0.21
N THR A 45 -0.96 -6.07 -0.74
CA THR A 45 -2.37 -5.92 -1.16
C THR A 45 -2.76 -6.88 -2.28
N ILE A 46 -1.88 -7.15 -3.24
CA ILE A 46 -2.16 -8.06 -4.38
C ILE A 46 -2.24 -9.53 -3.92
N ASP A 47 -1.39 -9.93 -2.97
CA ASP A 47 -1.38 -11.30 -2.44
C ASP A 47 -2.67 -11.61 -1.65
N LYS A 48 -3.24 -10.58 -1.00
CA LYS A 48 -4.48 -10.69 -0.21
C LYS A 48 -5.74 -10.91 -1.05
N ASP A 49 -5.81 -10.35 -2.26
CA ASP A 49 -6.95 -10.51 -3.17
C ASP A 49 -7.06 -11.94 -3.73
N SER A 50 -5.96 -12.70 -3.77
CA SER A 50 -5.96 -14.09 -4.27
C SER A 50 -6.47 -15.12 -3.26
N SER A 51 -6.72 -14.74 -2.00
CA SER A 51 -7.07 -15.68 -0.94
C SER A 51 -8.57 -15.77 -0.62
N ASN A 52 -9.45 -15.01 -1.30
CA ASN A 52 -10.88 -14.98 -1.00
C ASN A 52 -11.79 -15.48 -2.14
N MET A 53 -11.35 -16.52 -2.85
CA MET A 53 -12.24 -17.34 -3.68
C MET A 53 -12.15 -18.81 -3.20
N LYS A 54 -12.84 -19.10 -2.10
CA LYS A 54 -13.14 -20.47 -1.65
C LYS A 54 -14.63 -20.70 -1.68
#